data_AF-A0A6B3ERB5-F1
#
_entry.id   AF-A0A6B3ERB5-F1
#
_cell.length_a   1.000
_cell.length_b   1.000
_cell.length_c   1.000
_cell.angle_alpha   90.00
_cell.angle_beta   90.00
_cell.angle_gamma   90.00
#
_symmetry.space_group_name_H-M   'P 1'
#
loop_
_entity.id
_entity.type
_entity.pdbx_description
1 polymer ?
#
loop_
_entity_poly.entity_id
_entity_poly.type
_entity_poly.pdbx_seq_one_letter_code
_entity_poly.pdbx_strand_id
1 'polypeptide(L)'
;NGSSAEDPERERELALALCARRVDGLVVIPAGDDHRYLQPEIAAGMAAVFVDRPAGGIEADVVLSDSFGGAREGVRHLLAHGHRRVGFIGDMPRIHTAAERLRGYRAALSEAGITPAPEWVSLGVTDPVRVGDAAHAMLGAPEPVTAVF
;
A
#
# COMPACT_ATOMS: atom_id res chain seq x y z
N ASN A 1 -19.66 -4.23 13.14
CA ASN A 1 -18.80 -3.97 11.96
C ASN A 1 -17.39 -3.70 12.48
N GLY A 2 -16.37 -4.40 11.97
CA GLY A 2 -14.97 -4.25 12.38
C GLY A 2 -14.12 -3.44 11.41
N SER A 3 -14.72 -2.83 10.39
CA SER A 3 -14.01 -2.00 9.41
C SER A 3 -13.83 -0.56 9.91
N SER A 4 -12.61 -0.05 9.79
CA SER A 4 -12.26 1.35 10.03
C SER A 4 -12.47 2.26 8.82
N ALA A 5 -12.69 1.70 7.62
CA ALA A 5 -12.79 2.45 6.37
C ALA A 5 -11.61 3.42 6.13
N GLU A 6 -10.38 3.00 6.45
CA GLU A 6 -9.16 3.81 6.36
C GLU A 6 -9.12 5.03 7.29
N ASP A 7 -9.99 5.09 8.31
CA ASP A 7 -10.02 6.13 9.34
C ASP A 7 -9.27 5.68 10.62
N PRO A 8 -8.16 6.35 10.98
CA PRO A 8 -7.38 6.03 12.18
C PRO A 8 -8.15 6.20 13.50
N GLU A 9 -9.03 7.21 13.60
CA GLU A 9 -9.82 7.42 14.81
C GLU A 9 -10.82 6.27 14.97
N ARG A 10 -11.45 5.89 13.87
CA ARG A 10 -12.40 4.78 13.85
C ARG A 10 -11.75 3.44 14.16
N GLU A 11 -10.55 3.19 13.62
CA GLU A 11 -9.75 2.02 13.97
C GLU A 11 -9.53 1.95 15.48
N ARG A 12 -9.03 3.04 16.08
CA ARG A 12 -8.74 3.10 17.52
C ARG A 12 -9.98 2.81 18.36
N GLU A 13 -11.12 3.41 18.02
CA GLU A 13 -12.39 3.14 18.71
C GLU A 13 -12.77 1.66 18.65
N LEU A 14 -12.69 1.06 17.46
CA LEU A 14 -13.06 -0.34 17.26
C LEU A 14 -12.11 -1.29 17.99
N ALA A 15 -10.80 -1.04 17.91
CA ALA A 15 -9.78 -1.82 18.58
C ALA A 15 -9.98 -1.79 20.10
N LEU A 16 -10.14 -0.61 20.71
CA LEU A 16 -10.37 -0.47 22.14
C LEU A 16 -11.71 -1.09 22.58
N ALA A 17 -12.76 -1.00 21.76
CA ALA A 17 -14.03 -1.67 22.03
C ALA A 17 -13.92 -3.20 22.03
N LEU A 18 -13.01 -3.77 21.22
CA LEU A 18 -12.70 -5.21 21.26
C LEU A 18 -11.87 -5.55 22.50
N CYS A 19 -10.87 -4.73 22.86
CA CYS A 19 -10.09 -4.92 24.10
C CYS A 19 -10.99 -4.90 25.34
N ALA A 20 -11.97 -3.99 25.40
CA ALA A 20 -12.94 -3.92 26.50
C ALA A 20 -13.79 -5.20 26.66
N ARG A 21 -13.89 -6.02 25.61
CA ARG A 21 -14.55 -7.34 25.63
C ARG A 21 -13.61 -8.47 26.06
N ARG A 22 -12.36 -8.15 26.44
CA ARG A 22 -11.32 -9.10 26.87
C ARG A 22 -11.05 -10.19 25.84
N VAL A 23 -10.86 -9.77 24.58
CA VAL A 23 -10.36 -10.69 23.55
C VAL A 23 -8.94 -11.13 23.89
N ASP A 24 -8.60 -12.38 23.58
CA ASP A 24 -7.24 -12.91 23.79
C ASP A 24 -6.22 -12.31 22.81
N GLY A 25 -6.70 -11.77 21.68
CA GLY A 25 -5.85 -11.08 20.72
C GLY A 25 -6.58 -10.31 19.63
N LEU A 26 -5.81 -9.50 18.91
CA LEU A 26 -6.26 -8.68 17.79
C LEU A 26 -5.43 -8.96 16.52
N VAL A 27 -6.13 -9.01 15.39
CA VAL A 27 -5.51 -8.91 14.06
C VAL A 27 -5.91 -7.56 13.47
N VAL A 28 -4.93 -6.72 13.18
CA VAL A 28 -5.14 -5.33 12.77
C VAL A 28 -4.57 -5.11 11.37
N ILE A 29 -5.36 -4.50 10.50
CA ILE A 29 -4.89 -3.92 9.23
C ILE A 29 -4.87 -2.40 9.45
N PRO A 30 -3.69 -1.79 9.61
CA PRO A 30 -3.57 -0.37 9.94
C PRO A 30 -4.24 0.60 8.97
N ALA A 31 -5.05 1.49 9.51
CA ALA A 31 -5.46 2.76 8.92
C ALA A 31 -4.55 3.91 9.38
N GLY A 32 -4.04 3.85 10.62
CA GLY A 32 -3.15 4.85 11.22
C GLY A 32 -1.67 4.50 11.20
N ASP A 33 -0.84 5.40 11.72
CA ASP A 33 0.61 5.27 11.88
C ASP A 33 1.06 5.30 13.34
N ASP A 34 0.12 5.31 14.29
CA ASP A 34 0.37 5.27 15.73
C ASP A 34 -0.62 4.35 16.43
N HIS A 35 -0.11 3.24 16.94
CA HIS A 35 -0.87 2.18 17.60
C HIS A 35 -0.49 2.05 19.07
N ARG A 36 0.17 3.06 19.65
CA ARG A 36 0.56 3.06 21.07
C ARG A 36 -0.63 2.89 22.02
N TYR A 37 -1.84 3.18 21.57
CA TYR A 37 -3.07 2.93 22.31
C TYR A 37 -3.31 1.43 22.63
N LEU A 38 -2.65 0.50 21.95
CA LEU A 38 -2.70 -0.94 22.24
C LEU A 38 -1.63 -1.41 23.23
N GLN A 39 -0.61 -0.59 23.54
CA GLN A 39 0.48 -1.01 24.44
C GLN A 39 0.01 -1.52 25.81
N PRO A 40 -0.97 -0.89 26.50
CA PRO A 40 -1.43 -1.38 27.79
C PRO A 40 -2.04 -2.78 27.72
N GLU A 41 -2.79 -3.06 26.65
CA GLU A 41 -3.46 -4.34 26.45
C GLU A 41 -2.47 -5.45 26.09
N ILE A 42 -1.49 -5.12 25.25
CA ILE A 42 -0.38 -6.03 24.92
C ILE A 42 0.44 -6.35 26.17
N ALA A 43 0.76 -5.33 26.98
CA ALA A 43 1.47 -5.52 28.26
C ALA A 43 0.66 -6.35 29.27
N ALA A 44 -0.67 -6.32 29.18
CA ALA A 44 -1.58 -7.14 29.98
C ALA A 44 -1.73 -8.59 29.47
N GLY A 45 -1.05 -8.95 28.37
CA GLY A 45 -1.00 -10.30 27.82
C GLY A 45 -1.84 -10.54 26.56
N MET A 46 -2.50 -9.52 26.01
CA MET A 46 -3.22 -9.63 24.74
C MET A 46 -2.23 -9.80 23.57
N ALA A 47 -2.46 -10.79 22.70
CA ALA A 47 -1.69 -10.91 21.47
C ALA A 47 -2.12 -9.86 20.43
N ALA A 48 -1.18 -9.28 19.68
CA ALA A 48 -1.49 -8.37 18.58
C ALA A 48 -0.64 -8.70 17.35
N VAL A 49 -1.30 -8.94 16.22
CA VAL A 49 -0.65 -9.19 14.93
C VAL A 49 -1.15 -8.18 13.91
N PHE A 50 -0.21 -7.54 13.23
CA PHE A 50 -0.47 -6.58 12.17
C PHE A 50 -0.36 -7.24 10.80
N VAL A 51 -1.21 -6.83 9.86
CA VAL A 51 -1.28 -7.44 8.52
C VAL A 51 -1.32 -6.36 7.46
N ASP A 52 -0.69 -6.63 6.31
CA ASP A 52 -0.55 -5.75 5.13
C ASP A 52 0.31 -4.50 5.37
N ARG A 53 0.22 -3.89 6.55
CA ARG A 53 0.96 -2.69 6.93
C ARG A 53 1.56 -2.85 8.33
N PRO A 54 2.75 -2.29 8.58
CA PRO A 54 3.39 -2.39 9.89
C PRO A 54 2.65 -1.59 10.96
N ALA A 55 2.81 -2.02 12.21
CA ALA A 55 2.39 -1.24 13.37
C ALA A 55 3.22 0.04 13.46
N GLY A 56 2.61 1.04 14.09
CA GLY A 56 3.19 2.35 14.30
C GLY A 56 3.47 2.63 15.76
N GLY A 57 4.68 3.06 16.09
CA GLY A 57 5.04 3.44 17.47
C GLY A 57 5.09 2.31 18.49
N ILE A 58 4.94 1.05 18.07
CA ILE A 58 5.00 -0.16 18.91
C ILE A 58 5.76 -1.27 18.19
N GLU A 59 6.40 -2.16 18.94
CA GLU A 59 6.90 -3.43 18.42
C GLU A 59 5.79 -4.48 18.54
N ALA A 60 5.42 -5.09 17.42
CA ALA A 60 4.39 -6.12 17.34
C ALA A 60 4.68 -7.05 16.16
N ASP A 61 4.15 -8.28 16.23
CA ASP A 61 4.23 -9.22 15.11
C ASP A 61 3.53 -8.64 13.88
N VAL A 62 4.12 -8.86 12.71
CA VAL A 62 3.57 -8.35 11.44
C VAL A 62 3.71 -9.39 10.34
N VAL A 63 2.65 -9.54 9.55
CA VAL A 63 2.62 -10.36 8.33
C VAL A 63 2.48 -9.44 7.13
N LEU A 64 3.55 -9.34 6.35
CA LEU A 64 3.62 -8.49 5.16
C LEU A 64 3.76 -9.35 3.89
N SER A 65 3.15 -8.87 2.81
CA SER A 65 3.52 -9.30 1.46
C SER A 65 4.72 -8.48 0.98
N ASP A 66 5.62 -9.09 0.20
CA ASP A 66 6.73 -8.39 -0.45
C ASP A 66 6.20 -7.51 -1.61
N SER A 67 5.59 -6.39 -1.27
CA SER A 67 4.99 -5.46 -2.22
C SER A 67 6.02 -4.77 -3.10
N PHE A 68 7.22 -4.53 -2.56
CA PHE A 68 8.33 -3.99 -3.32
C PHE A 68 8.84 -5.00 -4.36
N GLY A 69 9.18 -6.22 -3.92
CA GLY A 69 9.69 -7.27 -4.80
C GLY A 69 8.65 -7.69 -5.84
N GLY A 70 7.38 -7.83 -5.44
CA GLY A 70 6.28 -8.14 -6.35
C GLY A 70 6.09 -7.08 -7.44
N ALA A 71 6.08 -5.80 -7.08
CA ALA A 71 5.96 -4.72 -8.06
C ALA A 71 7.18 -4.62 -8.98
N ARG A 72 8.38 -4.77 -8.42
CA ARG A 72 9.62 -4.79 -9.18
C ARG A 72 9.62 -5.92 -10.21
N GLU A 73 9.20 -7.13 -9.84
CA GLU A 73 9.14 -8.26 -10.76
C GLU A 73 8.06 -8.08 -11.84
N GLY A 74 6.88 -7.56 -11.48
CA GLY A 74 5.83 -7.25 -12.45
C GLY A 74 6.29 -6.25 -13.52
N VAL A 75 7.00 -5.20 -13.12
CA VAL A 75 7.54 -4.21 -14.08
C VAL A 75 8.70 -4.80 -14.88
N ARG A 76 9.59 -5.58 -14.27
CA ARG A 76 10.66 -6.30 -15.00
C ARG A 76 10.09 -7.22 -16.07
N HIS A 77 8.97 -7.89 -15.80
CA HIS A 77 8.28 -8.69 -16.78
C HIS A 77 7.84 -7.85 -18.00
N LEU A 78 7.22 -6.68 -17.80
CA LEU A 78 6.85 -5.78 -18.90
C LEU A 78 8.07 -5.30 -19.68
N LEU A 79 9.16 -4.92 -18.98
CA LEU A 79 10.41 -4.50 -19.62
C LEU A 79 11.04 -5.62 -20.46
N ALA A 80 11.00 -6.87 -19.98
CA ALA A 80 11.49 -8.05 -20.71
C ALA A 80 10.71 -8.30 -22.01
N HIS A 81 9.45 -7.86 -22.09
CA HIS A 81 8.62 -7.90 -23.30
C HIS A 81 8.82 -6.70 -24.22
N GLY A 82 9.81 -5.84 -23.94
CA GLY A 82 10.19 -4.72 -24.79
C GLY A 82 9.50 -3.40 -24.48
N HIS A 83 8.63 -3.35 -23.46
CA HIS A 83 8.06 -2.09 -23.02
C HIS A 83 9.14 -1.18 -22.42
N ARG A 84 9.08 0.12 -22.72
CA ARG A 84 10.02 1.14 -22.20
C ARG A 84 9.32 2.33 -21.55
N ARG A 85 8.05 2.56 -21.91
CA ARG A 85 7.18 3.58 -21.32
C ARG A 85 6.10 2.84 -20.54
N VAL A 86 6.37 2.53 -19.28
CA VAL A 86 5.46 1.78 -18.40
C VAL A 86 4.82 2.77 -17.43
N GLY A 87 3.49 2.91 -17.50
CA GLY A 87 2.72 3.70 -16.56
C GLY A 87 2.56 3.00 -15.21
N PHE A 88 2.37 3.77 -14.14
CA PHE A 88 2.05 3.32 -12.80
C PHE A 88 0.76 4.01 -12.33
N ILE A 89 -0.26 3.23 -12.00
CA ILE A 89 -1.48 3.75 -11.37
C ILE A 89 -1.61 3.11 -9.99
N GLY A 90 -1.44 3.90 -8.94
CA GLY A 90 -1.43 3.37 -7.57
C GLY A 90 -2.06 4.30 -6.55
N ASP A 91 -2.18 3.79 -5.32
CA ASP A 91 -2.80 4.50 -4.21
C ASP A 91 -1.88 5.58 -3.61
N MET A 92 -2.40 6.28 -2.60
CA MET A 92 -1.71 7.33 -1.87
C MET A 92 -0.42 6.80 -1.22
N PRO A 93 0.76 7.43 -1.45
CA PRO A 93 2.05 6.97 -0.93
C PRO A 93 2.18 6.96 0.61
N ARG A 94 1.23 7.56 1.34
CA ARG A 94 1.19 7.44 2.80
C ARG A 94 0.82 6.02 3.25
N ILE A 95 0.20 5.22 2.38
CA ILE A 95 -0.12 3.83 2.63
C ILE A 95 1.13 2.99 2.35
N HIS A 96 1.59 2.23 3.35
CA HIS A 96 2.83 1.45 3.28
C HIS A 96 2.92 0.57 2.01
N THR A 97 1.89 -0.25 1.76
CA THR A 97 1.81 -1.12 0.58
C THR A 97 1.89 -0.35 -0.73
N ALA A 98 1.26 0.83 -0.82
CA ALA A 98 1.30 1.67 -2.01
C ALA A 98 2.69 2.30 -2.22
N ALA A 99 3.35 2.73 -1.13
CA ALA A 99 4.71 3.24 -1.17
C ALA A 99 5.70 2.18 -1.66
N GLU A 100 5.60 0.96 -1.15
CA GLU A 100 6.48 -0.15 -1.53
C GLU A 100 6.26 -0.57 -2.99
N ARG A 101 5.01 -0.61 -3.48
CA ARG A 101 4.73 -0.87 -4.90
C ARG A 101 5.32 0.21 -5.82
N LEU A 102 5.14 1.49 -5.47
CA LEU A 102 5.73 2.61 -6.22
C LEU A 102 7.27 2.54 -6.20
N ARG A 103 7.86 2.17 -5.07
CA ARG A 103 9.31 1.96 -4.93
C ARG A 103 9.79 0.80 -5.83
N GLY A 104 9.06 -0.31 -5.88
CA GLY A 104 9.37 -1.46 -6.74
C GLY A 104 9.30 -1.10 -8.23
N TYR A 105 8.27 -0.37 -8.64
CA TYR A 105 8.13 0.17 -10.00
C TYR A 105 9.33 1.05 -10.38
N ARG A 106 9.68 2.02 -9.54
CA ARG A 106 10.82 2.91 -9.78
C ARG A 106 12.15 2.16 -9.83
N ALA A 107 12.33 1.16 -8.96
CA ALA A 107 13.54 0.34 -8.94
C ALA A 107 13.72 -0.45 -10.24
N ALA A 108 12.66 -1.09 -10.74
CA ALA A 108 12.70 -1.85 -11.99
C ALA A 108 13.04 -0.97 -13.20
N LEU A 109 12.47 0.25 -13.29
CA LEU A 109 12.81 1.20 -14.35
C LEU A 109 14.25 1.70 -14.26
N SER A 110 14.70 2.05 -13.05
CA SER A 110 16.07 2.50 -12.78
C SER A 110 17.10 1.42 -13.19
N GLU A 111 16.84 0.16 -12.86
CA GLU A 111 17.68 -0.99 -13.28
C GLU A 111 17.80 -1.14 -14.81
N ALA A 112 16.78 -0.70 -15.55
CA ALA A 112 16.79 -0.69 -17.01
C ALA A 112 17.32 0.63 -17.61
N GLY A 113 17.81 1.56 -16.79
CA GLY A 113 18.29 2.88 -17.21
C GLY A 113 17.18 3.83 -17.65
N ILE A 114 15.95 3.63 -17.17
CA ILE A 114 14.77 4.41 -17.55
C ILE A 114 14.38 5.34 -16.40
N THR A 115 14.28 6.64 -16.68
CA THR A 115 13.68 7.60 -15.77
C THR A 115 12.21 7.78 -16.16
N PRO A 116 11.23 7.45 -15.30
CA PRO A 116 9.83 7.65 -15.63
C PRO A 116 9.51 9.14 -15.75
N ALA A 117 8.75 9.50 -16.79
CA ALA A 117 8.20 10.83 -16.91
C ALA A 117 7.10 11.03 -15.83
N PRO A 118 6.92 12.24 -15.27
CA PRO A 118 5.90 12.50 -14.24
C PRO A 118 4.49 12.04 -14.64
N GLU A 119 4.13 12.20 -15.91
CA GLU A 119 2.85 11.79 -16.51
C GLU A 119 2.64 10.27 -16.56
N TRP A 120 3.69 9.47 -16.36
CA TRP A 120 3.57 8.01 -16.27
C TRP A 120 3.14 7.56 -14.88
N VAL A 121 3.03 8.46 -13.90
CA VAL A 121 2.70 8.11 -12.51
C VAL A 121 1.43 8.82 -12.09
N SER A 122 0.38 8.05 -11.80
CA SER A 122 -0.88 8.57 -11.27
C SER A 122 -1.16 8.00 -9.88
N LEU A 123 -1.10 8.88 -8.87
CA LEU A 123 -1.29 8.52 -7.47
C LEU A 123 -2.60 9.08 -6.95
N GLY A 124 -3.35 8.27 -6.20
CA GLY A 124 -4.64 8.68 -5.64
C GLY A 124 -5.51 7.49 -5.33
N VAL A 125 -6.67 7.75 -4.72
CA VAL A 125 -7.67 6.72 -4.40
C VAL A 125 -7.91 5.81 -5.60
N THR A 126 -7.98 4.52 -5.36
CA THR A 126 -8.09 3.49 -6.40
C THR A 126 -9.54 3.20 -6.79
N ASP A 127 -10.37 4.25 -6.93
CA ASP A 127 -11.74 4.08 -7.41
C ASP A 127 -11.77 3.82 -8.94
N PRO A 128 -12.76 3.06 -9.44
CA PRO A 128 -12.78 2.63 -10.84
C PRO A 128 -12.80 3.78 -11.86
N VAL A 129 -13.46 4.90 -11.55
CA VAL A 129 -13.57 6.03 -12.47
C VAL A 129 -12.22 6.71 -12.62
N ARG A 130 -11.58 7.06 -11.50
CA ARG A 130 -10.25 7.69 -11.52
C ARG A 130 -9.20 6.79 -12.19
N VAL A 131 -9.19 5.50 -11.86
CA VAL A 131 -8.26 4.53 -12.45
C VAL A 131 -8.49 4.43 -13.96
N GLY A 132 -9.76 4.39 -14.39
CA GLY A 132 -10.15 4.39 -15.80
C GLY A 132 -9.67 5.64 -16.54
N ASP A 133 -9.90 6.83 -15.96
CA ASP A 133 -9.48 8.11 -16.53
C ASP A 133 -7.95 8.22 -16.64
N ALA A 134 -7.23 7.81 -15.60
CA ALA A 134 -5.77 7.81 -15.59
C ALA A 134 -5.21 6.86 -16.66
N ALA A 135 -5.78 5.66 -16.80
CA ALA A 135 -5.38 4.72 -17.84
C ALA A 135 -5.63 5.29 -19.26
N HIS A 136 -6.80 5.89 -19.49
CA HIS A 136 -7.11 6.53 -20.78
C HIS A 136 -6.16 7.69 -21.09
N ALA A 137 -5.86 8.53 -20.10
CA ALA A 137 -4.94 9.65 -20.27
C ALA A 137 -3.53 9.16 -20.65
N MET A 138 -3.01 8.14 -19.96
CA MET A 138 -1.67 7.60 -20.23
C MET A 138 -1.57 6.88 -21.58
N LEU A 139 -2.60 6.10 -21.95
CA LEU A 139 -2.63 5.32 -23.19
C LEU A 139 -3.01 6.15 -24.42
N GLY A 140 -3.71 7.27 -24.22
CA GLY A 140 -4.14 8.19 -25.28
C GLY A 140 -3.25 9.41 -25.48
N ALA A 141 -2.17 9.58 -24.70
CA ALA A 141 -1.24 10.70 -24.84
C ALA A 141 -0.51 10.69 -26.20
N PRO A 142 0.01 11.85 -26.68
CA PRO A 142 0.79 11.90 -27.92
C PRO A 142 2.00 10.95 -27.93
N GLU A 143 2.63 10.78 -26.77
CA GLU A 143 3.66 9.78 -26.51
C GLU A 143 3.18 8.80 -25.43
N PRO A 144 2.33 7.82 -25.79
CA PRO A 144 1.61 7.04 -24.80
C PRO A 144 2.52 6.03 -24.12
N VAL A 145 2.21 5.71 -22.85
CA VAL A 145 2.75 4.50 -22.23
C VAL A 145 2.33 3.30 -23.07
N THR A 146 3.19 2.29 -23.16
CA THR A 146 2.90 1.07 -23.92
C THR A 146 2.46 -0.09 -23.04
N ALA A 147 2.57 0.05 -21.72
CA ALA A 147 2.02 -0.84 -20.71
C ALA A 147 1.69 -0.05 -19.44
N VAL A 148 0.83 -0.60 -18.58
CA VAL A 148 0.47 -0.04 -17.28
C VAL A 148 0.67 -1.11 -16.21
N PHE A 149 1.23 -0.71 -15.07
CA PHE A 149 1.33 -1.47 -13.83
C PHE A 149 0.45 -0.85 -12.74
#